data_AF-A0ABD3F912-F1
#
_entry.id   AF-A0ABD3F912-F1
#
_cell.length_a   1.000
_cell.length_b   1.000
_cell.length_c   1.000
_cell.angle_alpha   90.00
_cell.angle_beta   90.00
_cell.angle_gamma   90.00
#
_symmetry.space_group_name_H-M   'P 1'
#
loop_
_entity.id
_entity.type
_entity.pdbx_description
1 polymer ?
#
loop_
_entity_poly.entity_id
_entity_poly.type
_entity_poly.pdbx_seq_one_letter_code
_entity_poly.pdbx_strand_id
1 'polypeptide(L)'
;MAWWDDRVFIVELLEPLHEKLVGGVRDAITEATGNGSTHLDQCGAAYTGNRATLPDDINALIAFLEPDASFGPFQGLPGAVLPREFFWSRFHTLKVEIGVSQGWGARIPQQGQQGQQGQARRRLRTLNEKADAWRQCPGVEYVLCVRISQRLRFRECRLFSIVDGQFKDPDMQHAPIDNNTVVQFDPWRLLWIPLGANLPAGFNNPIQFNLFDVVDPIIQREQVDVALEQDAVARAQAAAAAGQPPRRRQRRH
;
A
#
# COMPACT_ATOMS: atom_id res chain seq x y z
N MET A 1 -9.03 -1.32 -5.71
CA MET A 1 -10.48 -1.02 -5.67
C MET A 1 -11.07 -1.67 -4.43
N ALA A 2 -12.34 -1.43 -4.05
CA ALA A 2 -13.00 -2.26 -3.05
C ALA A 2 -14.46 -2.51 -3.41
N TRP A 3 -15.02 -3.63 -2.95
CA TRP A 3 -16.39 -4.02 -3.21
C TRP A 3 -17.15 -4.20 -1.89
N TRP A 4 -18.35 -3.65 -1.74
CA TRP A 4 -19.14 -3.84 -0.52
C TRP A 4 -20.62 -3.58 -0.78
N ASP A 5 -21.51 -4.43 -0.24
CA ASP A 5 -22.98 -4.27 -0.32
C ASP A 5 -23.48 -4.04 -1.77
N ASP A 6 -23.05 -4.90 -2.69
CA ASP A 6 -23.32 -4.84 -4.13
C ASP A 6 -22.88 -3.52 -4.82
N ARG A 7 -21.91 -2.81 -4.24
CA ARG A 7 -21.37 -1.55 -4.77
C ARG A 7 -19.86 -1.62 -4.93
N VAL A 8 -19.39 -1.04 -6.03
CA VAL A 8 -17.96 -0.78 -6.29
C VAL A 8 -17.58 0.55 -5.64
N PHE A 9 -16.51 0.54 -4.85
CA PHE A 9 -15.90 1.73 -4.28
C PHE A 9 -14.50 1.92 -4.87
N ILE A 10 -14.25 3.11 -5.37
CA ILE A 10 -12.91 3.59 -5.67
C ILE A 10 -12.34 4.11 -4.34
N VAL A 11 -11.46 3.32 -3.71
CA VAL A 11 -10.84 3.65 -2.41
C VAL A 11 -9.74 4.69 -2.58
N GLU A 12 -9.12 4.70 -3.76
CA GLU A 12 -8.16 5.68 -4.25
C GLU A 12 -8.42 5.84 -5.75
N LEU A 13 -8.50 7.07 -6.25
CA LEU A 13 -8.56 7.29 -7.70
C LEU A 13 -7.21 6.86 -8.27
N LEU A 14 -7.21 6.03 -9.33
CA LEU A 14 -6.00 5.60 -10.04
C LEU A 14 -5.39 6.80 -10.78
N GLU A 15 -4.71 7.64 -10.03
CA GLU A 15 -3.98 8.78 -10.56
C GLU A 15 -2.58 8.33 -10.99
N PRO A 16 -1.98 8.96 -12.03
CA PRO A 16 -0.67 8.58 -12.51
C PRO A 16 0.40 8.51 -11.42
N LEU A 17 0.32 9.39 -10.41
CA LEU A 17 1.21 9.36 -9.26
C LEU A 17 1.11 8.07 -8.44
N HIS A 18 -0.11 7.61 -8.15
CA HIS A 18 -0.33 6.39 -7.37
C HIS A 18 0.26 5.18 -8.09
N GLU A 19 -0.02 5.01 -9.39
CA GLU A 19 0.52 3.90 -10.19
C GLU A 19 2.06 3.93 -10.28
N LYS A 20 2.66 5.12 -10.46
CA LYS A 20 4.13 5.26 -10.45
C LYS A 20 4.71 4.82 -9.11
N LEU A 21 4.09 5.20 -7.99
CA LEU A 21 4.53 4.83 -6.65
C LEU A 21 4.39 3.32 -6.39
N VAL A 22 3.26 2.73 -6.78
CA VAL A 22 3.03 1.28 -6.67
C VAL A 22 4.08 0.52 -7.48
N GLY A 23 4.29 0.91 -8.75
CA GLY A 23 5.30 0.31 -9.63
C GLY A 23 6.70 0.44 -9.04
N GLY A 24 7.11 1.65 -8.63
CA GLY A 24 8.44 1.88 -8.07
C GLY A 24 8.73 1.08 -6.79
N VAL A 25 7.78 1.04 -5.85
CA VAL A 25 7.96 0.27 -4.60
C VAL A 25 8.04 -1.22 -4.89
N ARG A 26 7.22 -1.70 -5.82
CA ARG A 26 7.17 -3.10 -6.21
C ARG A 26 8.46 -3.55 -6.92
N ASP A 27 8.97 -2.73 -7.82
CA ASP A 27 10.22 -2.99 -8.52
C ASP A 27 11.40 -2.98 -7.54
N ALA A 28 11.43 -2.03 -6.60
CA ALA A 28 12.46 -1.97 -5.56
C ALA A 28 12.46 -3.18 -4.63
N ILE A 29 11.29 -3.69 -4.21
CA ILE A 29 11.20 -4.94 -3.45
C ILE A 29 11.76 -6.10 -4.27
N THR A 30 11.38 -6.18 -5.54
CA THR A 30 11.80 -7.26 -6.45
C THR A 30 13.31 -7.24 -6.67
N GLU A 31 13.91 -6.07 -6.90
CA GLU A 31 15.37 -5.91 -7.03
C GLU A 31 16.10 -6.25 -5.72
N ALA A 32 15.53 -5.82 -4.58
CA ALA A 32 16.12 -6.07 -3.25
C ALA A 32 16.22 -7.57 -2.91
N THR A 33 15.46 -8.44 -3.56
CA THR A 33 15.60 -9.90 -3.39
C THR A 33 16.94 -10.44 -3.90
N GLY A 34 17.63 -9.74 -4.80
CA GLY A 34 18.87 -10.22 -5.44
C GLY A 34 18.67 -11.19 -6.60
N ASN A 35 17.47 -11.74 -6.78
CA ASN A 35 17.14 -12.66 -7.88
C ASN A 35 15.77 -12.40 -8.53
N GLY A 36 15.24 -11.19 -8.35
CA GLY A 36 13.97 -10.76 -8.91
C GLY A 36 12.80 -11.60 -8.40
N SER A 37 11.94 -12.03 -9.32
CA SER A 37 10.75 -12.82 -8.99
C SER A 37 10.99 -14.33 -8.95
N THR A 38 12.25 -14.78 -8.89
CA THR A 38 12.56 -16.21 -8.99
C THR A 38 12.03 -17.01 -7.79
N HIS A 39 12.10 -16.44 -6.59
CA HIS A 39 11.71 -17.12 -5.35
C HIS A 39 10.60 -16.39 -4.59
N LEU A 40 10.36 -15.11 -4.92
CA LEU A 40 9.29 -14.29 -4.37
C LEU A 40 8.43 -13.79 -5.54
N ASP A 41 7.22 -14.33 -5.67
CA ASP A 41 6.27 -13.95 -6.70
C ASP A 41 5.66 -12.59 -6.38
N GLN A 42 5.60 -11.75 -7.42
CA GLN A 42 4.85 -10.51 -7.41
C GLN A 42 3.40 -10.80 -7.85
N CYS A 43 2.47 -10.79 -6.90
CA CYS A 43 1.06 -11.11 -7.15
C CYS A 43 0.19 -9.87 -7.42
N GLY A 44 0.78 -8.67 -7.42
CA GLY A 44 0.09 -7.41 -7.73
C GLY A 44 -1.09 -7.15 -6.80
N ALA A 45 -2.21 -6.69 -7.36
CA ALA A 45 -3.44 -6.41 -6.61
C ALA A 45 -4.32 -7.65 -6.33
N ALA A 46 -3.76 -8.86 -6.36
CA ALA A 46 -4.53 -10.09 -6.23
C ALA A 46 -5.33 -10.13 -4.90
N TYR A 47 -6.66 -10.26 -5.06
CA TYR A 47 -7.58 -10.45 -3.97
C TYR A 47 -7.35 -11.81 -3.28
N THR A 48 -7.56 -11.86 -1.96
CA THR A 48 -7.18 -13.04 -1.15
C THR A 48 -8.27 -14.12 -1.12
N GLY A 49 -9.53 -13.84 -1.47
CA GLY A 49 -10.63 -14.83 -1.38
C GLY A 49 -11.33 -14.88 -0.03
N ASN A 50 -12.62 -15.24 -0.04
CA ASN A 50 -13.25 -15.90 1.10
C ASN A 50 -12.53 -17.22 1.41
N ARG A 51 -12.39 -17.57 2.68
CA ARG A 51 -11.73 -18.79 3.17
C ARG A 51 -12.61 -19.48 4.22
N ALA A 52 -12.87 -20.78 4.04
CA ALA A 52 -13.77 -21.52 4.92
C ALA A 52 -13.31 -21.55 6.40
N THR A 53 -12.01 -21.39 6.65
CA THR A 53 -11.41 -21.37 8.00
C THR A 53 -11.40 -20.01 8.68
N LEU A 54 -11.73 -18.93 7.97
CA LEU A 54 -11.81 -17.60 8.58
C LEU A 54 -13.22 -17.35 9.10
N PRO A 55 -13.36 -16.72 10.28
CA PRO A 55 -14.62 -16.15 10.73
C PRO A 55 -15.29 -15.31 9.64
N ASP A 56 -16.62 -15.39 9.53
CA ASP A 56 -17.39 -14.73 8.46
C ASP A 56 -17.17 -13.21 8.41
N ASP A 57 -16.96 -12.58 9.57
CA ASP A 57 -16.64 -11.16 9.69
C ASP A 57 -15.25 -10.83 9.13
N ILE A 58 -14.26 -11.68 9.38
CA ILE A 58 -12.92 -11.55 8.78
C ILE A 58 -12.98 -11.78 7.27
N ASN A 59 -13.68 -12.81 6.82
CA ASN A 59 -13.92 -13.04 5.40
C ASN A 59 -14.58 -11.83 4.74
N ALA A 60 -15.67 -11.32 5.30
CA ALA A 60 -16.36 -10.14 4.79
C ALA A 60 -15.43 -8.91 4.74
N LEU A 61 -14.48 -8.79 5.68
CA LEU A 61 -13.51 -7.71 5.72
C LEU A 61 -12.46 -7.81 4.61
N ILE A 62 -11.91 -9.01 4.37
CA ILE A 62 -10.76 -9.21 3.47
C ILE A 62 -11.16 -9.59 2.04
N ALA A 63 -12.36 -10.16 1.85
CA ALA A 63 -12.80 -10.70 0.56
C ALA A 63 -12.95 -9.66 -0.53
N PHE A 64 -13.00 -8.39 -0.14
CA PHE A 64 -13.17 -7.28 -1.06
C PHE A 64 -12.08 -6.23 -0.96
N LEU A 65 -11.01 -6.55 -0.23
CA LEU A 65 -9.83 -5.71 -0.15
C LEU A 65 -8.84 -6.14 -1.24
N GLU A 66 -8.41 -5.18 -2.04
CA GLU A 66 -7.32 -5.34 -2.99
C GLU A 66 -6.14 -4.53 -2.47
N PRO A 67 -4.97 -5.16 -2.26
CA PRO A 67 -3.77 -4.40 -1.96
C PRO A 67 -3.30 -3.68 -3.22
N ASP A 68 -2.48 -2.66 -3.06
CA ASP A 68 -1.86 -2.01 -4.23
C ASP A 68 -0.75 -2.89 -4.84
N ALA A 69 -0.01 -3.61 -3.98
CA ALA A 69 0.83 -4.73 -4.40
C ALA A 69 0.88 -5.83 -3.33
N SER A 70 1.19 -7.05 -3.74
CA SER A 70 1.36 -8.17 -2.85
C SER A 70 2.43 -9.12 -3.34
N PHE A 71 3.07 -9.81 -2.38
CA PHE A 71 4.15 -10.75 -2.64
C PHE A 71 3.95 -12.01 -1.84
N GLY A 72 4.37 -13.13 -2.41
CA GLY A 72 4.31 -14.44 -1.76
C GLY A 72 5.42 -15.36 -2.27
N PRO A 73 5.69 -16.47 -1.56
CA PRO A 73 6.67 -17.44 -2.01
C PRO A 73 6.28 -18.09 -3.35
N PHE A 74 7.29 -18.28 -4.20
CA PHE A 74 7.13 -18.98 -5.48
C PHE A 74 6.65 -20.43 -5.29
N GLN A 75 5.76 -20.88 -6.18
CA GLN A 75 5.28 -22.26 -6.19
C GLN A 75 6.43 -23.25 -6.46
N GLY A 76 6.79 -24.04 -5.45
CA GLY A 76 7.85 -25.05 -5.55
C GLY A 76 9.17 -24.63 -4.91
N LEU A 77 9.19 -23.49 -4.21
CA LEU A 77 10.29 -23.10 -3.34
C LEU A 77 10.56 -24.19 -2.27
N PRO A 78 11.78 -24.78 -2.24
CA PRO A 78 12.10 -25.80 -1.24
C PRO A 78 11.97 -25.27 0.19
N GLY A 79 11.27 -26.04 1.03
CA GLY A 79 11.05 -25.69 2.45
C GLY A 79 9.84 -24.79 2.70
N ALA A 80 9.25 -24.19 1.67
CA ALA A 80 8.02 -23.40 1.84
C ALA A 80 6.83 -24.34 1.99
N VAL A 81 6.06 -24.16 3.07
CA VAL A 81 4.88 -24.99 3.35
C VAL A 81 3.63 -24.14 3.18
N LEU A 82 2.88 -24.41 2.11
CA LEU A 82 1.60 -23.77 1.88
C LEU A 82 0.64 -24.09 3.04
N PRO A 83 0.10 -23.10 3.75
CA PRO A 83 -0.91 -23.36 4.78
C PRO A 83 -2.12 -24.06 4.16
N ARG A 84 -2.80 -24.88 4.99
CA ARG A 84 -4.03 -25.56 4.54
C ARG A 84 -5.01 -24.52 4.00
N GLU A 85 -5.70 -24.89 2.91
CA GLU A 85 -6.71 -24.06 2.23
C GLU A 85 -6.20 -22.85 1.45
N PHE A 86 -4.88 -22.64 1.38
CA PHE A 86 -4.30 -21.68 0.45
C PHE A 86 -4.03 -22.30 -0.93
N PHE A 87 -4.01 -21.42 -1.93
CA PHE A 87 -3.39 -21.67 -3.23
C PHE A 87 -2.17 -20.77 -3.29
N TRP A 88 -1.07 -21.23 -3.90
CA TRP A 88 0.16 -20.42 -4.02
C TRP A 88 -0.11 -19.04 -4.60
N SER A 89 -0.94 -18.95 -5.65
CA SER A 89 -1.35 -17.69 -6.29
C SER A 89 -2.17 -16.72 -5.43
N ARG A 90 -2.54 -17.14 -4.21
CA ARG A 90 -3.28 -16.31 -3.25
C ARG A 90 -2.63 -16.30 -1.86
N PHE A 91 -1.46 -16.91 -1.72
CA PHE A 91 -0.73 -16.97 -0.48
C PHE A 91 0.33 -15.87 -0.47
N HIS A 92 0.04 -14.79 0.26
CA HIS A 92 0.85 -13.60 0.25
C HIS A 92 1.39 -13.33 1.66
N THR A 93 2.70 -13.16 1.76
CA THR A 93 3.41 -12.84 3.00
C THR A 93 3.59 -11.34 3.21
N LEU A 94 3.51 -10.55 2.13
CA LEU A 94 3.61 -9.09 2.17
C LEU A 94 2.47 -8.44 1.40
N LYS A 95 1.90 -7.40 2.01
CA LYS A 95 0.96 -6.45 1.39
C LYS A 95 1.57 -5.05 1.35
N VAL A 96 1.31 -4.32 0.27
CA VAL A 96 1.73 -2.93 0.09
C VAL A 96 0.48 -2.07 -0.12
N GLU A 97 0.43 -0.93 0.58
CA GLU A 97 -0.65 0.05 0.50
C GLU A 97 -0.04 1.45 0.32
N ILE A 98 -0.44 2.14 -0.73
CA ILE A 98 -0.02 3.49 -1.08
C ILE A 98 -1.25 4.41 -0.93
N GLY A 99 -1.16 5.39 -0.03
CA GLY A 99 -2.19 6.40 0.18
C GLY A 99 -1.71 7.79 -0.25
N VAL A 100 -2.24 8.32 -1.36
CA VAL A 100 -2.01 9.71 -1.79
C VAL A 100 -3.14 10.62 -1.28
N SER A 101 -4.37 10.13 -1.44
CA SER A 101 -5.61 10.75 -0.96
C SER A 101 -6.05 10.18 0.39
N GLN A 102 -5.58 8.98 0.73
CA GLN A 102 -5.88 8.30 1.99
C GLN A 102 -5.02 8.82 3.14
N GLY A 103 -5.65 8.95 4.31
CA GLY A 103 -4.94 9.23 5.57
C GLY A 103 -4.51 7.95 6.28
N TRP A 104 -3.76 8.11 7.37
CA TRP A 104 -3.46 6.99 8.29
C TRP A 104 -4.73 6.48 8.98
N GLY A 105 -5.65 7.37 9.34
CA GLY A 105 -6.85 7.04 10.13
C GLY A 105 -6.56 6.89 11.62
N ALA A 106 -7.54 6.38 12.36
CA ALA A 106 -7.40 6.18 13.80
C ALA A 106 -6.26 5.20 14.12
N ARG A 107 -5.69 5.33 15.32
CA ARG A 107 -4.72 4.35 15.83
C ARG A 107 -5.42 3.00 16.01
N ILE A 108 -4.74 1.92 15.65
CA ILE A 108 -5.27 0.57 15.77
C ILE A 108 -5.27 0.18 17.26
N PRO A 109 -6.43 -0.13 17.89
CA PRO A 109 -6.48 -0.61 19.26
C PRO A 109 -5.90 -2.05 19.35
N GLN A 110 -5.19 -2.37 20.44
CA GLN A 110 -4.83 -3.76 20.73
C GLN A 110 -6.08 -4.58 21.10
N GLN A 111 -6.09 -5.88 20.77
CA GLN A 111 -7.14 -6.80 21.22
C GLN A 111 -7.21 -6.78 22.76
N GLY A 112 -8.43 -6.58 23.30
CA GLY A 112 -8.69 -6.44 24.74
C GLY A 112 -9.38 -5.13 25.15
N GLN A 113 -9.45 -4.13 24.27
CA GLN A 113 -10.18 -2.86 24.51
C GLN A 113 -11.41 -2.68 23.61
N GLN A 114 -12.05 -3.77 23.18
CA GLN A 114 -13.32 -3.69 22.47
C GLN A 114 -14.48 -3.85 23.45
N GLY A 115 -15.01 -2.71 23.90
CA GLY A 115 -16.45 -2.65 24.18
C GLY A 115 -17.20 -3.04 22.91
N GLN A 116 -18.19 -3.93 23.08
CA GLN A 116 -19.09 -4.38 22.03
C GLN A 116 -19.72 -3.18 21.30
N GLN A 117 -19.20 -2.82 20.13
CA GLN A 117 -19.91 -1.98 19.17
C GLN A 117 -19.71 -2.59 17.78
N GLY A 118 -20.84 -3.03 17.20
CA GLY A 118 -21.00 -3.84 15.99
C GLY A 118 -19.91 -3.72 14.91
N GLN A 119 -19.21 -4.83 14.68
CA GLN A 119 -18.06 -4.95 13.79
C GLN A 119 -18.39 -5.19 12.30
N ALA A 120 -19.67 -5.22 11.90
CA ALA A 120 -20.03 -5.59 10.52
C ALA A 120 -20.22 -4.42 9.52
N ARG A 121 -19.74 -3.19 9.80
CA ARG A 121 -20.13 -1.99 8.99
C ARG A 121 -19.06 -0.91 8.76
N ARG A 122 -17.77 -1.18 8.90
CA ARG A 122 -16.72 -0.16 8.66
C ARG A 122 -16.18 -0.24 7.23
N ARG A 123 -16.36 0.85 6.46
CA ARG A 123 -15.62 1.06 5.20
C ARG A 123 -14.14 1.20 5.55
N LEU A 124 -13.29 0.33 5.02
CA LEU A 124 -11.84 0.50 5.07
C LEU A 124 -11.46 1.66 4.15
N ARG A 125 -11.06 2.79 4.73
CA ARG A 125 -10.69 4.01 3.98
C ARG A 125 -9.30 4.52 4.29
N THR A 126 -8.65 3.97 5.29
CA THR A 126 -7.36 4.48 5.77
C THR A 126 -6.32 3.39 5.83
N LEU A 127 -5.04 3.79 5.80
CA LEU A 127 -3.93 2.85 5.78
C LEU A 127 -3.90 1.96 7.04
N ASN A 128 -4.22 2.50 8.22
CA ASN A 128 -4.29 1.71 9.46
C ASN A 128 -5.44 0.70 9.45
N GLU A 129 -6.61 1.06 8.91
CA GLU A 129 -7.75 0.15 8.82
C GLU A 129 -7.43 -1.02 7.87
N LYS A 130 -6.78 -0.73 6.72
CA LYS A 130 -6.32 -1.77 5.80
C LYS A 130 -5.25 -2.66 6.42
N ALA A 131 -4.25 -2.08 7.09
CA ALA A 131 -3.22 -2.85 7.77
C ALA A 131 -3.80 -3.76 8.87
N ASP A 132 -4.79 -3.27 9.63
CA ASP A 132 -5.50 -4.08 10.64
C ASP A 132 -6.30 -5.22 10.03
N ALA A 133 -6.94 -4.99 8.87
CA ALA A 133 -7.60 -6.04 8.11
C ALA A 133 -6.61 -7.09 7.60
N TRP A 134 -5.49 -6.65 7.02
CA TRP A 134 -4.45 -7.55 6.50
C TRP A 134 -3.79 -8.39 7.58
N ARG A 135 -3.61 -7.84 8.79
CA ARG A 135 -3.11 -8.61 9.93
C ARG A 135 -3.96 -9.82 10.27
N GLN A 136 -5.26 -9.78 9.97
CA GLN A 136 -6.17 -10.89 10.21
C GLN A 136 -6.11 -11.97 9.11
N CYS A 137 -5.43 -11.71 7.99
CA CYS A 137 -5.17 -12.71 6.96
C CYS A 137 -4.06 -13.66 7.40
N PRO A 138 -4.30 -14.99 7.45
CA PRO A 138 -3.26 -15.95 7.74
C PRO A 138 -2.12 -15.86 6.72
N GLY A 139 -0.88 -15.90 7.23
CA GLY A 139 0.32 -15.87 6.41
C GLY A 139 0.85 -14.49 6.06
N VAL A 140 0.08 -13.42 6.28
CA VAL A 140 0.61 -12.06 6.10
C VAL A 140 1.56 -11.74 7.25
N GLU A 141 2.84 -11.66 6.92
CA GLU A 141 3.94 -11.37 7.85
C GLU A 141 4.27 -9.87 7.91
N TYR A 142 3.96 -9.15 6.82
CA TYR A 142 4.26 -7.74 6.66
C TYR A 142 3.17 -6.96 5.94
N VAL A 143 2.97 -5.71 6.37
CA VAL A 143 2.22 -4.69 5.61
C VAL A 143 3.09 -3.43 5.52
N LEU A 144 3.48 -3.03 4.31
CA LEU A 144 4.15 -1.76 4.07
C LEU A 144 3.12 -0.71 3.66
N CYS A 145 2.93 0.30 4.48
CA CYS A 145 2.09 1.45 4.16
C CYS A 145 2.97 2.66 3.83
N VAL A 146 2.71 3.30 2.70
CA VAL A 146 3.34 4.55 2.28
C VAL A 146 2.25 5.59 2.10
N ARG A 147 2.42 6.76 2.71
CA ARG A 147 1.49 7.88 2.60
C ARG A 147 2.19 9.08 1.99
N ILE A 148 1.64 9.58 0.90
CA ILE A 148 2.06 10.83 0.27
C ILE A 148 0.92 11.83 0.45
N SER A 149 1.21 13.06 0.83
CA SER A 149 0.16 14.08 0.89
C SER A 149 -0.27 14.50 -0.53
N GLN A 150 -1.55 14.82 -0.75
CA GLN A 150 -2.03 15.35 -2.04
C GLN A 150 -1.26 16.57 -2.56
N ARG A 151 -0.71 17.40 -1.65
CA ARG A 151 0.11 18.57 -2.01
C ARG A 151 1.61 18.25 -2.14
N LEU A 152 1.97 16.97 -2.10
CA LEU A 152 3.34 16.46 -2.20
C LEU A 152 4.32 17.05 -1.17
N ARG A 153 3.81 17.51 -0.01
CA ARG A 153 4.57 18.20 1.04
C ARG A 153 5.22 17.26 2.03
N PHE A 154 4.58 16.13 2.30
CA PHE A 154 5.13 15.11 3.19
C PHE A 154 4.88 13.73 2.62
N ARG A 155 5.79 12.85 3.01
CA ARG A 155 5.89 11.46 2.64
C ARG A 155 6.24 10.70 3.91
N GLU A 156 5.43 9.72 4.25
CA GLU A 156 5.54 8.97 5.50
C GLU A 156 5.41 7.49 5.18
N CYS A 157 6.08 6.65 5.95
CA CYS A 157 5.91 5.21 5.85
C CYS A 157 5.72 4.55 7.21
N ARG A 158 5.16 3.36 7.18
CA ARG A 158 5.18 2.43 8.30
C ARG A 158 5.26 1.01 7.77
N LEU A 159 6.20 0.24 8.31
CA LEU A 159 6.28 -1.20 8.08
C LEU A 159 5.69 -1.91 9.30
N PHE A 160 4.51 -2.50 9.13
CA PHE A 160 3.93 -3.37 10.12
C PHE A 160 4.53 -4.77 10.00
N SER A 161 5.16 -5.24 11.08
CA SER A 161 5.59 -6.62 11.22
C SER A 161 4.55 -7.40 12.02
N ILE A 162 4.03 -8.49 11.48
CA ILE A 162 2.96 -9.30 12.09
C ILE A 162 3.50 -10.64 12.57
N VAL A 163 3.38 -10.94 13.85
CA VAL A 163 3.76 -12.23 14.46
C VAL A 163 2.55 -12.78 15.18
N ASP A 164 2.18 -14.02 14.88
CA ASP A 164 1.01 -14.70 15.47
C ASP A 164 -0.30 -13.88 15.36
N GLY A 165 -0.49 -13.22 14.22
CA GLY A 165 -1.66 -12.36 13.97
C GLY A 165 -1.67 -11.05 14.77
N GLN A 166 -0.56 -10.68 15.42
CA GLN A 166 -0.42 -9.44 16.18
C GLN A 166 0.68 -8.55 15.58
N PHE A 167 0.52 -7.23 15.67
CA PHE A 167 1.61 -6.33 15.33
C PHE A 167 2.71 -6.45 16.38
N LYS A 168 3.95 -6.70 15.95
CA LYS A 168 5.12 -6.80 16.82
C LYS A 168 5.37 -5.50 17.59
N ASP A 169 5.15 -4.36 16.94
CA ASP A 169 5.19 -3.03 17.54
C ASP A 169 3.90 -2.27 17.18
N PRO A 170 2.83 -2.44 17.98
CA PRO A 170 1.54 -1.79 17.73
C PRO A 170 1.57 -0.28 17.97
N ASP A 171 2.58 0.18 18.72
CA ASP A 171 2.73 1.59 19.07
C ASP A 171 3.64 2.35 18.10
N MET A 172 4.32 1.63 17.20
CA MET A 172 5.17 2.18 16.15
C MET A 172 4.49 3.34 15.44
N GLN A 173 5.10 4.52 15.50
CA GLN A 173 4.63 5.67 14.75
C GLN A 173 5.03 5.54 13.28
N HIS A 174 4.28 6.21 12.41
CA HIS A 174 4.73 6.34 11.02
C HIS A 174 5.89 7.33 11.01
N ALA A 175 6.90 7.07 10.19
CA ALA A 175 8.10 7.89 10.10
C ALA A 175 8.06 8.72 8.80
N PRO A 176 8.67 9.92 8.77
CA PRO A 176 8.93 10.61 7.51
C PRO A 176 9.83 9.75 6.61
N ILE A 177 9.66 9.87 5.29
CA ILE A 177 10.54 9.26 4.30
C ILE A 177 11.63 10.27 3.93
N ASP A 178 12.84 9.99 4.40
CA ASP A 178 14.09 10.72 4.14
C ASP A 178 15.17 9.79 3.56
N ASN A 179 16.33 10.36 3.21
CA ASN A 179 17.43 9.63 2.56
C ASN A 179 18.00 8.44 3.36
N ASN A 180 17.59 8.23 4.62
CA ASN A 180 18.01 7.11 5.45
C ASN A 180 16.87 6.11 5.72
N THR A 181 15.73 6.25 5.03
CA THR A 181 14.54 5.41 5.24
C THR A 181 14.71 4.04 4.58
N VAL A 182 15.45 3.16 5.26
CA VAL A 182 15.68 1.78 4.84
C VAL A 182 14.50 0.90 5.27
N VAL A 183 13.86 0.25 4.29
CA VAL A 183 12.88 -0.82 4.52
C VAL A 183 13.61 -2.15 4.49
N GLN A 184 13.38 -2.99 5.50
CA GLN A 184 14.05 -4.28 5.63
C GLN A 184 13.04 -5.39 5.93
N PHE A 185 13.18 -6.52 5.25
CA PHE A 185 12.43 -7.74 5.52
C PHE A 185 13.33 -8.89 5.95
N ASP A 186 12.79 -9.75 6.80
CA ASP A 186 13.38 -11.05 7.09
C ASP A 186 13.09 -11.99 5.91
N PRO A 187 14.12 -12.57 5.27
CA PRO A 187 13.92 -13.39 4.09
C PRO A 187 13.21 -14.71 4.38
N TRP A 188 13.37 -15.30 5.57
CA TRP A 188 12.68 -16.54 5.94
C TRP A 188 11.18 -16.31 6.11
N ARG A 189 10.81 -15.20 6.76
CA ARG A 189 9.41 -14.81 6.92
C ARG A 189 8.77 -14.45 5.59
N LEU A 190 9.48 -13.70 4.73
CA LEU A 190 8.96 -13.31 3.43
C LEU A 190 8.77 -14.50 2.49
N LEU A 191 9.67 -15.48 2.54
CA LEU A 191 9.60 -16.72 1.77
C LEU A 191 8.74 -17.81 2.42
N TRP A 192 8.19 -17.57 3.62
CA TRP A 192 7.45 -18.56 4.39
C TRP A 192 8.19 -19.91 4.53
N ILE A 193 9.48 -19.84 4.85
CA ILE A 193 10.32 -21.01 5.13
C ILE A 193 10.76 -21.01 6.60
N PRO A 194 11.07 -22.18 7.18
CA PRO A 194 11.54 -22.25 8.57
C PRO A 194 12.77 -21.37 8.81
N LEU A 195 12.80 -20.69 9.94
CA LEU A 195 13.96 -19.89 10.35
C LEU A 195 15.22 -20.78 10.37
N GLY A 196 16.28 -20.32 9.72
CA GLY A 196 17.55 -21.05 9.61
C GLY A 196 17.58 -22.12 8.52
N ALA A 197 16.50 -22.32 7.76
CA ALA A 197 16.56 -23.09 6.52
C ALA A 197 17.52 -22.42 5.52
N ASN A 198 18.11 -23.22 4.61
CA ASN A 198 18.96 -22.67 3.57
C ASN A 198 18.16 -21.70 2.68
N LEU A 199 18.64 -20.47 2.56
CA LEU A 199 18.06 -19.52 1.61
C LEU A 199 18.39 -19.94 0.18
N PRO A 200 17.51 -19.65 -0.80
CA PRO A 200 17.80 -19.92 -2.19
C PRO A 200 19.05 -19.17 -2.66
N ALA A 201 19.80 -19.79 -3.57
CA ALA A 201 21.00 -19.16 -4.12
C ALA A 201 20.66 -17.79 -4.76
N GLY A 202 21.46 -16.78 -4.44
CA GLY A 202 21.27 -15.41 -4.92
C GLY A 202 20.10 -14.66 -4.27
N PHE A 203 19.39 -15.24 -3.29
CA PHE A 203 18.40 -14.50 -2.52
C PHE A 203 19.07 -13.75 -1.37
N ASN A 204 18.83 -12.45 -1.28
CA ASN A 204 19.51 -11.56 -0.34
C ASN A 204 19.08 -11.80 1.12
N ASN A 205 20.01 -11.57 2.04
CA ASN A 205 19.79 -11.59 3.47
C ASN A 205 20.61 -10.49 4.17
N PRO A 206 19.98 -9.41 4.66
CA PRO A 206 18.55 -9.14 4.61
C PRO A 206 18.08 -8.68 3.21
N ILE A 207 16.76 -8.66 3.00
CA ILE A 207 16.15 -7.97 1.86
C ILE A 207 15.96 -6.52 2.29
N GLN A 208 16.63 -5.59 1.62
CA GLN A 208 16.55 -4.18 1.99
C GLN A 208 16.69 -3.26 0.79
N PHE A 209 16.02 -2.11 0.87
CA PHE A 209 16.17 -1.00 -0.07
C PHE A 209 15.84 0.32 0.64
N ASN A 210 16.33 1.42 0.08
CA ASN A 210 16.00 2.75 0.56
C ASN A 210 14.72 3.24 -0.11
N LEU A 211 13.67 3.46 0.69
CA LEU A 211 12.37 3.88 0.17
C LEU A 211 12.41 5.31 -0.40
N PHE A 212 13.33 6.16 0.07
CA PHE A 212 13.49 7.50 -0.46
C PHE A 212 13.96 7.51 -1.92
N ASP A 213 14.90 6.63 -2.25
CA ASP A 213 15.44 6.52 -3.62
C ASP A 213 14.36 6.08 -4.62
N VAL A 214 13.28 5.47 -4.13
CA VAL A 214 12.08 5.14 -4.91
C VAL A 214 11.11 6.31 -4.98
N VAL A 215 10.75 6.87 -3.82
CA VAL A 215 9.64 7.81 -3.69
C VAL A 215 10.01 9.22 -4.13
N ASP A 216 11.21 9.70 -3.81
CA ASP A 216 11.60 11.09 -4.09
C ASP A 216 11.63 11.40 -5.60
N PRO A 217 12.28 10.59 -6.47
CA PRO A 217 12.31 10.89 -7.90
C PRO A 217 10.91 10.94 -8.54
N ILE A 218 9.97 10.12 -8.06
CA ILE A 218 8.59 10.10 -8.54
C ILE A 218 7.88 11.41 -8.14
N ILE A 219 8.02 11.82 -6.88
CA ILE A 219 7.43 13.06 -6.37
C ILE A 219 8.01 14.29 -7.08
N GLN A 220 9.33 14.35 -7.30
CA GLN A 220 9.97 15.48 -7.99
C GLN A 220 9.43 15.65 -9.41
N ARG A 221 9.25 14.55 -10.15
CA ARG A 221 8.66 14.59 -11.50
C ARG A 221 7.22 15.09 -11.47
N GLU A 222 6.42 14.60 -10.53
CA GLU A 222 5.02 15.03 -10.39
C GLU A 222 4.90 16.51 -10.03
N GLN A 223 5.78 17.04 -9.19
CA GLN A 223 5.81 18.47 -8.87
C GLN A 223 6.10 19.34 -10.09
N VAL A 224 6.98 18.89 -10.99
CA VAL A 224 7.25 19.58 -12.25
C VAL A 224 6.03 19.57 -13.16
N ASP A 225 5.38 18.41 -13.32
CA ASP A 225 4.18 18.26 -14.14
C ASP A 225 3.04 19.18 -13.66
N VAL A 226 2.80 19.21 -12.34
CA VAL A 226 1.80 20.10 -11.71
C VAL A 226 2.13 21.58 -11.92
N ALA A 227 3.40 21.96 -11.80
CA ALA A 227 3.81 23.36 -12.02
C ALA A 227 3.59 23.79 -13.47
N LEU A 228 3.92 22.93 -14.44
CA LEU A 228 3.70 23.19 -15.86
C LEU A 228 2.21 23.34 -16.20
N GLU A 229 1.35 22.51 -15.61
CA GLU A 229 -0.10 22.60 -15.79
C GLU A 229 -0.66 23.91 -15.20
N GLN A 230 -0.23 24.28 -13.99
CA GLN A 230 -0.66 25.52 -13.34
C GLN A 230 -0.24 26.76 -14.15
N ASP A 231 0.97 26.78 -14.68
CA ASP A 231 1.46 27.85 -15.56
C ASP A 231 0.63 27.95 -16.86
N ALA A 232 0.29 26.81 -17.47
CA ALA A 232 -0.55 26.77 -18.66
C ALA A 232 -1.97 27.31 -18.39
N VAL A 233 -2.56 26.92 -17.27
CA VAL A 233 -3.89 27.41 -16.84
C VAL A 233 -3.84 28.92 -16.55
N ALA A 234 -2.82 29.40 -15.86
CA ALA A 234 -2.66 30.82 -15.56
C ALA A 234 -2.53 31.66 -16.84
N ARG A 235 -1.76 31.19 -17.83
CA ARG A 235 -1.63 31.84 -19.15
C ARG A 235 -2.96 31.86 -19.90
N ALA A 236 -3.71 30.76 -19.90
CA ALA A 236 -5.01 30.68 -20.55
C ALA A 236 -6.03 31.65 -19.91
N GLN A 237 -6.04 31.74 -18.57
CA GLN A 237 -6.89 32.67 -17.83
C GLN A 237 -6.53 34.14 -18.09
N ALA A 238 -5.23 34.46 -18.13
CA ALA A 238 -4.75 35.81 -18.45
C ALA A 238 -5.14 36.22 -19.89
N ALA A 239 -5.02 35.31 -20.86
CA ALA A 239 -5.44 35.55 -22.23
C ALA A 239 -6.97 35.76 -22.35
N ALA A 240 -7.77 34.97 -21.62
CA ALA A 240 -9.21 35.14 -21.57
C ALA A 240 -9.64 36.47 -20.94
N ALA A 241 -8.92 36.94 -19.90
CA ALA A 241 -9.16 38.23 -19.27
C ALA A 241 -8.79 39.41 -20.20
N ALA A 242 -7.72 39.28 -20.98
CA ALA A 242 -7.31 40.30 -21.95
C ALA A 242 -8.26 40.41 -23.16
N GLY A 243 -9.00 39.33 -23.49
CA GLY A 243 -9.96 39.29 -24.58
C GLY A 243 -11.37 39.79 -24.24
N GLN A 244 -11.68 40.15 -22.98
CA GLN A 244 -13.00 40.68 -22.61
C GLN A 244 -13.13 42.17 -22.94
N PRO A 245 -14.09 42.61 -23.79
CA PRO A 245 -14.29 44.02 -24.09
C PRO A 245 -14.78 44.79 -22.84
N PRO A 246 -14.46 46.09 -22.72
CA PRO A 246 -14.81 46.87 -21.53
C PRO A 246 -16.32 46.86 -21.31
N ARG A 247 -16.75 46.50 -20.09
CA ARG A 247 -18.16 46.55 -19.67
C ARG A 247 -18.72 47.94 -19.93
N ARG A 248 -19.59 48.05 -20.94
CA ARG A 248 -20.33 49.27 -21.30
C ARG A 248 -21.05 49.77 -20.05
N ARG A 249 -20.55 50.84 -19.42
CA ARG A 249 -21.29 51.56 -18.38
C ARG A 249 -22.58 52.08 -19.02
N GLN A 250 -23.71 51.46 -18.71
CA GLN A 250 -25.02 52.05 -18.99
C GLN A 250 -25.10 53.35 -18.19
N ARG A 251 -25.00 54.50 -18.88
CA ARG A 251 -25.42 55.77 -18.32
C ARG A 251 -26.94 55.68 -18.13
N ARG A 252 -27.38 55.68 -16.87
CA ARG A 252 -28.76 55.99 -16.54
C ARG A 252 -28.98 57.47 -16.86
N HIS A 253 -29.95 57.73 -17.75
CA HIS A 253 -30.53 59.04 -17.95
C HIS A 253 -31.55 59.32 -16.85
#